data_AF-A0A4Q2XFZ8-F1
#
_entry.id   AF-A0A4Q2XFZ8-F1
#
_cell.length_a   1.000
_cell.length_b   1.000
_cell.length_c   1.000
_cell.angle_alpha   90.00
_cell.angle_beta   90.00
_cell.angle_gamma   90.00
#
_symmetry.space_group_name_H-M   'P 1'
#
loop_
_entity.id
_entity.type
_entity.pdbx_description
1 polymer ?
#
loop_
_entity_poly.entity_id
_entity_poly.type
_entity_poly.pdbx_seq_one_letter_code
_entity_poly.pdbx_strand_id
1 'polypeptide(L)' 'MLFERPEIHKNGWAIDSLRYPLPNGLPHRTPFTILDVSAATVLVRDGDGREWTLCTTQVDAGHGYHLDGE' A
#
# COMPACT_ATOMS: atom_id res chain seq x y z
N MET A 1 1.55 5.54 -16.94
CA MET A 1 1.37 5.62 -15.47
C MET A 1 2.73 5.39 -14.84
N LEU A 2 3.31 6.43 -14.23
CA LEU A 2 4.52 6.30 -13.44
C LEU A 2 4.07 5.87 -12.04
N PHE A 3 4.32 4.61 -11.68
CA PHE A 3 4.16 4.18 -10.28
C PHE A 3 5.26 4.89 -9.47
N GLU A 4 4.86 5.72 -8.53
CA GLU A 4 5.81 6.29 -7.57
C GLU A 4 6.43 5.15 -6.75
N ARG A 5 7.73 5.26 -6.46
CA ARG A 5 8.39 4.26 -5.64
C ARG A 5 7.83 4.35 -4.21
N PRO A 6 7.55 3.21 -3.56
CA PRO A 6 7.16 3.22 -2.15
C PRO A 6 8.29 3.83 -1.32
N GLU A 7 7.94 4.76 -0.43
CA GLU A 7 8.85 5.44 0.48
C GLU A 7 8.33 5.30 1.91
N ILE A 8 9.24 5.17 2.86
CA ILE A 8 8.90 5.03 4.29
C ILE A 8 8.12 6.28 4.74
N HIS A 9 7.08 6.07 5.56
CA HIS A 9 6.14 7.09 6.05
C HIS A 9 5.21 7.71 4.98
N LYS A 10 5.27 7.28 3.73
CA LYS A 10 4.21 7.61 2.77
C LYS A 10 2.98 6.73 2.97
N ASN A 11 1.84 7.29 2.62
CA ASN A 11 0.58 6.56 2.59
C ASN A 11 0.32 5.99 1.20
N GLY A 12 -0.43 4.90 1.15
CA GLY A 12 -0.82 4.24 -0.09
C GLY A 12 -2.02 3.34 0.11
N TRP A 13 -2.32 2.57 -0.94
CA TRP A 13 -3.45 1.65 -0.96
C TRP A 13 -2.97 0.24 -1.28
N ALA A 14 -3.56 -0.74 -0.61
CA ALA A 14 -3.39 -2.15 -0.97
C ALA A 14 -4.09 -2.42 -2.29
N ILE A 15 -3.38 -2.93 -3.29
CA ILE A 15 -3.95 -3.32 -4.58
C ILE A 15 -3.87 -4.82 -4.75
N ASP A 16 -5.01 -5.39 -5.12
CA ASP A 16 -5.11 -6.80 -5.47
C ASP A 16 -4.77 -7.02 -6.95
N SER A 17 -4.05 -8.10 -7.25
CA SER A 17 -3.67 -8.47 -8.62
C SER A 17 -3.79 -9.97 -8.82
N LEU A 18 -4.21 -10.38 -10.02
CA LEU A 18 -4.38 -11.80 -10.38
C LEU A 18 -3.12 -12.65 -10.12
N ARG A 19 -1.93 -12.05 -10.20
CA ARG A 19 -0.65 -12.75 -9.93
C ARG A 19 -0.16 -12.61 -8.50
N TYR A 20 -0.65 -11.62 -7.77
CA TYR A 20 -0.19 -11.27 -6.42
C TYR A 20 -1.41 -10.92 -5.56
N PRO A 21 -2.20 -11.91 -5.15
CA PRO A 21 -3.40 -11.66 -4.39
C PRO A 21 -3.06 -11.11 -3.00
N LEU A 22 -3.90 -10.20 -2.48
CA LEU A 22 -3.71 -9.66 -1.14
C LEU A 22 -3.78 -10.77 -0.06
N PRO A 23 -3.05 -10.63 1.06
CA PRO A 23 -3.18 -11.51 2.21
C PRO A 23 -4.63 -11.62 2.69
N ASN A 24 -5.01 -12.80 3.17
CA ASN A 24 -6.35 -13.02 3.73
C ASN A 24 -6.64 -12.01 4.86
N GLY A 25 -7.78 -11.34 4.76
CA GLY A 25 -8.20 -10.34 5.73
C GLY A 25 -7.67 -8.92 5.48
N LEU A 26 -6.91 -8.68 4.41
CA LEU A 26 -6.59 -7.35 3.90
C LEU A 26 -7.48 -7.01 2.69
N PRO A 27 -8.50 -6.14 2.83
CA PRO A 27 -9.33 -5.72 1.72
C PRO A 27 -8.55 -4.97 0.62
N HIS A 28 -9.01 -5.10 -0.62
CA HIS A 28 -8.55 -4.23 -1.71
C HIS A 28 -8.89 -2.77 -1.40
N ARG A 29 -7.94 -1.87 -1.67
CA ARG A 29 -7.97 -0.44 -1.35
C ARG A 29 -8.10 -0.17 0.15
N THR A 30 -7.45 -1.00 0.97
CA THR A 30 -7.20 -0.63 2.36
C THR A 30 -6.13 0.46 2.39
N PRO A 31 -6.39 1.62 3.02
CA PRO A 31 -5.39 2.65 3.19
C PRO A 31 -4.35 2.18 4.22
N PHE A 32 -3.08 2.45 3.95
CA PHE A 32 -2.01 2.14 4.89
C PHE A 32 -0.93 3.21 4.89
N THR A 33 -0.06 3.14 5.90
CA THR A 33 1.22 3.83 5.95
C THR A 33 2.36 2.83 5.75
N ILE A 34 3.34 3.19 4.93
CA ILE A 34 4.54 2.38 4.69
C ILE A 34 5.48 2.53 5.89
N LEU A 35 5.85 1.40 6.50
CA LEU A 35 6.76 1.33 7.65
C LEU A 35 8.18 0.96 7.24
N ASP A 36 8.34 0.10 6.24
CA ASP A 36 9.66 -0.31 5.74
C ASP A 36 9.57 -0.73 4.27
N VAL A 37 10.68 -0.54 3.55
CA VAL A 37 10.80 -0.89 2.13
C VAL A 37 12.05 -1.73 1.93
N SER A 38 11.84 -2.99 1.57
CA SER A 38 12.88 -3.93 1.15
C SER A 38 12.88 -4.09 -0.38
N ALA A 39 13.88 -4.76 -0.94
CA ALA A 39 14.04 -4.91 -2.40
C ALA A 39 12.82 -5.51 -3.13
N ALA A 40 12.03 -6.36 -2.47
CA ALA A 40 10.85 -7.00 -3.07
C ALA A 40 9.55 -6.80 -2.29
N THR A 41 9.65 -6.33 -1.04
CA THR A 41 8.53 -6.27 -0.10
C THR A 41 8.42 -4.92 0.57
N VAL A 42 7.23 -4.58 1.01
CA VAL A 42 6.87 -3.34 1.69
C VAL A 42 6.10 -3.72 2.95
N LEU A 43 6.60 -3.30 4.10
CA LEU A 43 5.87 -3.42 5.36
C LEU A 43 4.93 -2.22 5.48
N VAL A 44 3.65 -2.47 5.74
CA VAL A 44 2.63 -1.43 5.82
C VAL A 44 1.75 -1.62 7.05
N ARG A 45 1.11 -0.55 7.52
CA ARG A 45 0.17 -0.56 8.64
C ARG A 45 -1.14 0.15 8.28
N ASP A 46 -2.31 -0.45 8.55
CA ASP A 46 -3.61 0.22 8.37
C ASP A 46 -3.95 1.22 9.49
N GLY A 47 -5.11 1.85 9.36
CA GLY A 47 -5.73 2.66 10.40
C GLY A 47 -6.18 1.89 11.65
N ASP A 48 -6.32 0.57 11.60
CA ASP A 48 -6.62 -0.27 12.78
C ASP A 48 -5.34 -0.68 13.54
N GLY A 49 -4.15 -0.29 13.06
CA GLY A 49 -2.86 -0.60 13.64
C GLY A 49 -2.32 -2.00 13.31
N ARG A 50 -2.97 -2.73 12.38
CA ARG A 50 -2.52 -4.02 11.88
C ARG A 50 -1.44 -3.84 10.84
N GLU A 51 -0.46 -4.75 10.85
CA GLU A 51 0.67 -4.72 9.93
C GLU A 51 0.58 -5.84 8.91
N TRP A 52 0.98 -5.54 7.68
CA TRP A 52 1.10 -6.53 6.62
C TRP A 52 2.36 -6.33 5.82
N THR A 53 2.88 -7.45 5.33
CA THR A 53 3.97 -7.47 4.35
C THR A 53 3.37 -7.69 2.97
N LEU A 54 3.56 -6.70 2.10
CA LEU A 54 3.08 -6.70 0.72
C LEU A 54 4.27 -6.79 -0.25
N CYS A 55 4.05 -7.31 -1.44
CA CYS A 55 4.98 -7.11 -2.55
C CYS A 55 4.82 -5.68 -3.11
N THR A 56 5.85 -5.16 -3.76
CA THR A 56 5.80 -3.82 -4.40
C THR A 56 4.68 -3.68 -5.43
N THR A 57 4.25 -4.78 -6.06
CA THR A 57 3.13 -4.82 -7.01
C THR A 57 1.75 -4.74 -6.36
N GLN A 58 1.67 -4.94 -5.04
CA GLN A 58 0.44 -4.88 -4.24
C GLN A 58 0.28 -3.52 -3.55
N VAL A 59 1.18 -2.58 -3.84
CA VAL A 59 1.24 -1.25 -3.24
C VAL A 59 1.02 -0.22 -4.33
N ASP A 60 -0.03 0.58 -4.17
CA ASP A 60 -0.18 1.81 -4.94
C ASP A 60 0.18 3.00 -4.04
N ALA A 61 1.37 3.52 -4.29
CA ALA A 61 1.91 4.71 -3.63
C ALA A 61 1.74 5.98 -4.49
N GLY A 62 1.04 5.90 -5.63
CA GLY A 62 0.80 7.03 -6.53
C GLY A 62 -0.26 7.98 -5.99
N HIS A 63 0.06 9.28 -5.93
CA HIS A 63 -0.82 10.42 -5.59
C HIS A 63 -2.32 10.11 -5.47
N GLY A 64 -2.79 9.98 -4.23
CA GLY A 64 -4.20 9.74 -3.91
C GLY A 64 -4.60 10.21 -2.52
N TYR A 65 -3.96 11.26 -1.99
CA TYR A 65 -4.58 12.14 -1.00
C TYR A 65 -4.68 13.54 -1.59
N HIS A 66 -5.59 13.67 -2.54
CA HIS A 66 -6.24 14.92 -2.89
C HIS A 66 -7.66 14.56 -3.36
N LEU A 67 -8.44 13.98 -2.46
CA LEU A 67 -9.83 14.43 -2.38
C LEU A 67 -9.75 15.64 -1.46
N ASP A 68 -9.37 16.79 -2.03
CA ASP A 68 -9.80 18.06 -1.48
C ASP A 68 -11.32 17.91 -1.34
N GLY A 69 -11.79 17.89 -0.11
CA GLY A 69 -13.18 18.19 0.17
C GLY A 69 -13.35 19.68 -0.07
N GLU A 70 -13.55 20.07 -1.33
CA GLU A 70 -14.35 21.24 -1.70
C GLU A 70 -15.79 20.80 -2.01
#